data_AF-A0A5N5K2H3-F1
#
_entry.id   AF-A0A5N5K2H3-F1
#
_cell.length_a   1.000
_cell.length_b   1.000
_cell.length_c   1.000
_cell.angle_alpha   90.00
_cell.angle_beta   90.00
_cell.angle_gamma   90.00
#
_symmetry.space_group_name_H-M   'P 1'
#
loop_
_entity.id
_entity.type
_entity.pdbx_description
1 polymer ?
#
loop_
_entity_poly.entity_id
_entity_poly.type
_entity_poly.pdbx_seq_one_letter_code
_entity_poly.pdbx_strand_id
1 'polypeptide(L)'
;MVCQHSDSSFVFQFFMQAKAFCPSDPLVYNELGVVAYNMKEYNKSVLWFEKTLKHIPSLSQLWEPTVVNLAHSYRKLKYVIKFLATADMLTFFLFLLSIWALQDCGHIEDPHYHMIDLLSSMADIETWIYHEAISYYERALTLSPRSLSTYAGLAYTYHLQDNFTAAITYYHKALWLKPDDQFCTEMLSLALVDEGRRGIDPKI
;
A
#
# COMPACT_ATOMS: atom_id res chain seq x y z
N MET A 1 5.40 -17.01 -21.33
CA MET A 1 5.33 -16.12 -20.14
C MET A 1 4.70 -16.88 -18.96
N VAL A 2 5.25 -18.04 -18.58
CA VAL A 2 4.66 -18.94 -17.54
C VAL A 2 5.64 -19.21 -16.38
N CYS A 3 6.91 -18.86 -16.48
CA CYS A 3 7.94 -19.30 -15.51
C CYS A 3 8.01 -18.47 -14.20
N GLN A 4 7.60 -17.21 -14.16
CA GLN A 4 7.74 -16.42 -12.93
C GLN A 4 6.72 -16.81 -11.83
N HIS A 5 5.54 -17.29 -12.21
CA HIS A 5 4.51 -17.71 -11.26
C HIS A 5 4.76 -19.10 -10.67
N SER A 6 5.34 -20.03 -11.45
CA SER A 6 5.68 -21.38 -10.98
C SER A 6 6.74 -21.36 -9.88
N ASP A 7 7.78 -20.53 -10.07
CA ASP A 7 8.93 -20.52 -9.19
C ASP A 7 8.59 -19.87 -7.83
N SER A 8 7.82 -18.78 -7.85
CA SER A 8 7.39 -18.13 -6.60
C SER A 8 6.46 -19.03 -5.78
N SER A 9 5.56 -19.78 -6.44
CA SER A 9 4.63 -20.71 -5.75
C SER A 9 5.39 -21.84 -5.06
N PHE A 10 6.41 -22.38 -5.73
CA PHE A 10 7.28 -23.40 -5.15
C PHE A 10 8.08 -22.85 -3.96
N VAL A 11 8.66 -21.65 -4.09
CA VAL A 11 9.40 -21.00 -2.99
C VAL A 11 8.49 -20.73 -1.79
N PHE A 12 7.23 -20.34 -2.01
CA PHE A 12 6.26 -20.18 -0.94
C PHE A 12 6.00 -21.49 -0.18
N GLN A 13 5.82 -22.60 -0.90
CA GLN A 13 5.63 -23.92 -0.28
C GLN A 13 6.85 -24.36 0.54
N PHE A 14 8.05 -24.09 0.04
CA PHE A 14 9.30 -24.38 0.76
C PHE A 14 9.36 -23.63 2.10
N PHE A 15 9.08 -22.32 2.13
CA PHE A 15 9.06 -21.57 3.39
C PHE A 15 7.92 -21.97 4.32
N MET A 16 6.77 -22.39 3.78
CA MET A 16 5.68 -22.95 4.59
C MET A 16 6.09 -24.28 5.27
N GLN A 17 6.91 -25.09 4.62
CA GLN A 17 7.51 -26.28 5.24
C GLN A 17 8.56 -25.89 6.29
N ALA A 18 9.47 -24.96 5.97
CA ALA A 18 10.48 -24.47 6.91
C ALA A 18 9.84 -23.93 8.20
N LYS A 19 8.72 -23.20 8.07
CA LYS A 19 7.91 -22.73 9.20
C LYS A 19 7.43 -23.87 10.10
N ALA A 20 7.11 -25.04 9.55
CA ALA A 20 6.67 -26.18 10.35
C ALA A 20 7.78 -26.70 11.29
N PHE A 21 9.04 -26.56 10.89
CA PHE A 21 10.21 -26.91 11.71
C PHE A 21 10.62 -25.78 12.66
N CYS A 22 10.50 -24.52 12.22
CA CYS A 22 10.92 -23.34 12.96
C CYS A 22 9.78 -22.31 13.07
N PRO A 23 8.76 -22.54 13.93
CA PRO A 23 7.54 -21.73 13.96
C PRO A 23 7.72 -20.33 14.56
N SER A 24 8.88 -20.03 15.13
CA SER A 24 9.17 -18.73 15.76
C SER A 24 10.30 -17.99 15.07
N ASP A 25 10.84 -18.50 13.96
CA ASP A 25 11.94 -17.84 13.25
C ASP A 25 11.40 -16.63 12.45
N PRO A 26 11.77 -15.39 12.83
CA PRO A 26 11.33 -14.19 12.12
C PRO A 26 11.85 -14.13 10.67
N LEU A 27 12.97 -14.77 10.34
CA LEU A 27 13.51 -14.76 8.98
C LEU A 27 12.59 -15.52 8.02
N VAL A 28 12.04 -16.66 8.46
CA VAL A 28 11.08 -17.42 7.64
C VAL A 28 9.83 -16.57 7.33
N TYR A 29 9.35 -15.81 8.32
CA TYR A 29 8.23 -14.89 8.11
C TYR A 29 8.58 -13.73 7.17
N ASN A 30 9.81 -13.19 7.26
CA ASN A 30 10.27 -12.14 6.36
C ASN A 30 10.24 -12.63 4.91
N GLU A 31 10.79 -13.81 4.63
CA GLU A 31 10.83 -14.37 3.29
C GLU A 31 9.43 -14.70 2.75
N LEU A 32 8.53 -15.22 3.60
CA LEU A 32 7.12 -15.41 3.23
C LEU A 32 6.44 -14.09 2.84
N GLY A 33 6.77 -12.99 3.53
CA GLY A 33 6.30 -11.65 3.17
C GLY A 33 6.80 -11.20 1.80
N VAL A 34 8.11 -11.34 1.54
CA VAL A 34 8.72 -10.99 0.24
C VAL A 34 8.12 -11.80 -0.90
N VAL A 35 7.94 -13.11 -0.72
CA VAL A 35 7.36 -13.99 -1.74
C VAL A 35 5.90 -13.62 -1.99
N ALA A 36 5.11 -13.37 -0.93
CA ALA A 36 3.72 -12.92 -1.07
C ALA A 36 3.62 -11.56 -1.79
N TYR A 37 4.53 -10.63 -1.50
CA TYR A 37 4.63 -9.36 -2.21
C TYR A 37 4.87 -9.56 -3.72
N ASN A 38 5.80 -10.44 -4.08
CA ASN A 38 6.10 -10.75 -5.49
C ASN A 38 4.93 -11.44 -6.21
N MET A 39 4.13 -12.23 -5.48
CA MET A 39 2.89 -12.79 -5.98
C MET A 39 1.74 -11.78 -6.11
N LYS A 40 1.95 -10.52 -5.70
CA LYS A 40 0.94 -9.46 -5.60
C LYS A 40 -0.15 -9.73 -4.57
N GLU A 41 0.09 -10.66 -3.65
CA GLU A 41 -0.78 -10.95 -2.50
C GLU A 41 -0.44 -10.01 -1.34
N TYR A 42 -0.68 -8.71 -1.53
CA TYR A 42 -0.20 -7.68 -0.59
C TYR A 42 -0.81 -7.79 0.80
N ASN A 43 -2.03 -8.31 0.94
CA ASN A 43 -2.65 -8.60 2.24
C ASN A 43 -1.85 -9.65 3.03
N LYS A 44 -1.43 -10.74 2.37
CA LYS A 44 -0.60 -11.77 2.99
C LYS A 44 0.82 -11.24 3.26
N SER A 45 1.34 -10.41 2.37
CA SER A 45 2.62 -9.72 2.56
C SER A 45 2.65 -8.92 3.87
N VAL A 46 1.65 -8.05 4.08
CA VAL A 46 1.50 -7.28 5.33
C VAL A 46 1.47 -8.22 6.54
N LEU A 47 0.61 -9.25 6.50
CA LEU A 47 0.47 -10.21 7.59
C LEU A 47 1.80 -10.88 7.98
N TRP A 48 2.61 -11.28 6.99
CA TRP A 48 3.87 -11.97 7.25
C TRP A 48 4.94 -11.02 7.78
N PHE A 49 5.01 -9.79 7.28
CA PHE A 49 5.93 -8.79 7.81
C PHE A 49 5.56 -8.34 9.23
N GLU A 50 4.27 -8.16 9.54
CA GLU A 50 3.83 -7.90 10.93
C GLU A 50 4.18 -9.06 11.85
N LYS A 51 3.98 -10.31 11.39
CA LYS A 51 4.41 -11.50 12.14
C LYS A 51 5.91 -11.53 12.36
N THR A 52 6.70 -11.10 11.38
CA THR A 52 8.15 -10.95 11.52
C THR A 52 8.45 -10.00 12.67
N LEU A 53 7.93 -8.77 12.62
CA LEU A 53 8.17 -7.73 13.63
C LEU A 53 7.67 -8.12 15.03
N LYS A 54 6.72 -9.05 15.14
CA LYS A 54 6.26 -9.60 16.43
C LYS A 54 7.25 -10.60 17.05
N HIS A 55 8.02 -11.33 16.24
CA HIS A 55 8.94 -12.38 16.69
C HIS A 55 10.40 -11.92 16.79
N ILE A 56 10.74 -10.72 16.31
CA ILE A 56 12.08 -10.18 16.47
C ILE A 56 12.34 -9.80 17.94
N PRO A 57 13.56 -10.03 18.46
CA PRO A 57 13.90 -9.68 19.84
C PRO A 57 14.00 -8.17 20.05
N SER A 58 14.47 -7.43 19.05
CA SER A 58 14.57 -5.97 19.07
C SER A 58 14.56 -5.39 17.66
N LEU A 59 13.95 -4.22 17.51
CA LEU A 59 13.98 -3.47 16.26
C LEU A 59 15.35 -2.81 16.09
N SER A 60 16.06 -3.17 15.02
CA SER A 60 17.39 -2.68 14.71
C SER A 60 17.54 -2.46 13.21
N GLN A 61 18.67 -1.88 12.80
CA GLN A 61 18.96 -1.60 11.39
C GLN A 61 18.88 -2.85 10.49
N LEU A 62 19.11 -4.05 11.04
CA LEU A 62 18.94 -5.33 10.33
C LEU A 62 17.53 -5.50 9.75
N TRP A 63 16.52 -5.00 10.45
CA TRP A 63 15.11 -5.15 10.09
C TRP A 63 14.56 -3.96 9.32
N GLU A 64 15.40 -2.97 8.98
CA GLU A 64 14.98 -1.83 8.16
C GLU A 64 14.41 -2.27 6.80
N PRO A 65 14.99 -3.23 6.06
CA PRO A 65 14.42 -3.70 4.80
C PRO A 65 13.02 -4.31 4.99
N THR A 66 12.79 -5.04 6.08
CA THR A 66 11.48 -5.61 6.42
C THR A 66 10.44 -4.52 6.69
N VAL A 67 10.82 -3.49 7.44
CA VAL A 67 9.95 -2.33 7.73
C VAL A 67 9.63 -1.56 6.45
N VAL A 68 10.61 -1.35 5.56
CA VAL A 68 10.39 -0.72 4.24
C VAL A 68 9.49 -1.58 3.36
N ASN A 69 9.68 -2.90 3.34
CA ASN A 69 8.84 -3.81 2.57
C ASN A 69 7.40 -3.87 3.11
N LEU A 70 7.21 -3.72 4.43
CA LEU A 70 5.90 -3.57 5.03
C LEU A 70 5.23 -2.27 4.57
N ALA A 71 5.94 -1.15 4.60
CA ALA A 71 5.44 0.12 4.07
C ALA A 71 5.07 0.01 2.57
N HIS A 72 5.89 -0.68 1.78
CA HIS A 72 5.62 -0.97 0.37
C HIS A 72 4.34 -1.79 0.21
N SER A 73 4.15 -2.79 1.08
CA SER A 73 2.98 -3.66 1.06
C SER A 73 1.69 -2.89 1.37
N TYR A 74 1.68 -2.02 2.40
CA TYR A 74 0.54 -1.15 2.69
C TYR A 74 0.22 -0.23 1.52
N ARG A 75 1.23 0.47 0.98
CA ARG A 75 1.06 1.34 -0.18
C ARG A 75 0.49 0.60 -1.39
N LYS A 76 0.90 -0.65 -1.62
CA LYS A 76 0.40 -1.49 -2.71
C LYS A 76 -1.00 -2.06 -2.44
N LEU A 77 -1.33 -2.36 -1.18
CA LEU A 77 -2.65 -2.83 -0.77
C LEU A 77 -3.75 -1.83 -1.14
N LYS A 78 -3.46 -0.51 -1.06
CA LYS A 78 -4.37 0.55 -1.52
C LYS A 78 -4.84 0.37 -2.97
N TYR A 79 -3.96 -0.04 -3.88
CA TYR A 79 -4.35 -0.22 -5.29
C TYR A 79 -5.29 -1.40 -5.48
N VAL A 80 -5.16 -2.44 -4.64
CA VAL A 80 -6.07 -3.59 -4.67
C VAL A 80 -7.44 -3.18 -4.14
N ILE A 81 -7.51 -2.43 -3.04
CA ILE A 81 -8.79 -1.95 -2.50
C ILE A 81 -9.47 -1.00 -3.47
N LYS A 82 -8.74 -0.03 -4.06
CA LYS A 82 -9.31 0.87 -5.08
C LYS A 82 -9.86 0.10 -6.29
N PHE A 83 -9.12 -0.89 -6.78
CA PHE A 83 -9.54 -1.72 -7.90
C PHE A 83 -10.78 -2.56 -7.57
N LEU A 84 -10.78 -3.23 -6.40
CA LEU A 84 -11.92 -4.00 -5.91
C LEU A 84 -13.13 -3.10 -5.66
N ALA A 85 -12.95 -1.91 -5.07
CA ALA A 85 -14.03 -0.94 -4.87
C ALA A 85 -14.67 -0.53 -6.20
N THR A 86 -13.89 -0.25 -7.25
CA THR A 86 -14.45 0.07 -8.57
C THR A 86 -15.16 -1.11 -9.22
N ALA A 87 -14.66 -2.34 -9.01
CA ALA A 87 -15.25 -3.56 -9.56
C ALA A 87 -16.56 -3.93 -8.82
N ASP A 88 -16.56 -3.82 -7.49
CA ASP A 88 -17.70 -4.11 -6.61
C ASP A 88 -18.74 -3.00 -6.67
N MET A 89 -18.37 -1.73 -6.84
CA MET A 89 -19.32 -0.65 -7.11
C MET A 89 -20.07 -0.90 -8.42
N LEU A 90 -19.41 -1.44 -9.45
CA LEU A 90 -20.08 -1.75 -10.71
C LEU A 90 -21.03 -2.94 -10.57
N THR A 91 -20.61 -4.02 -9.90
CA THR A 91 -21.47 -5.19 -9.68
C THR A 91 -22.61 -4.88 -8.71
N PHE A 92 -22.38 -4.06 -7.69
CA PHE A 92 -23.38 -3.59 -6.74
C PHE A 92 -24.35 -2.58 -7.38
N PHE A 93 -23.87 -1.68 -8.25
CA PHE A 93 -24.74 -0.80 -9.04
C PHE A 93 -25.64 -1.60 -9.99
N LEU A 94 -25.10 -2.65 -10.64
CA LEU A 94 -25.89 -3.58 -11.45
C LEU A 94 -26.88 -4.39 -10.60
N PHE A 95 -26.50 -4.76 -9.37
CA PHE A 95 -27.37 -5.43 -8.41
C PHE A 95 -28.50 -4.49 -7.95
N LEU A 96 -28.22 -3.24 -7.61
CA LEU A 96 -29.23 -2.23 -7.26
C LEU A 96 -30.16 -1.92 -8.44
N LEU A 97 -29.63 -1.80 -9.67
CA LEU A 97 -30.43 -1.69 -10.89
C LEU A 97 -31.37 -2.89 -11.04
N SER A 98 -30.89 -4.10 -10.72
CA SER A 98 -31.71 -5.31 -10.78
C SER A 98 -32.79 -5.34 -9.69
N ILE A 99 -32.51 -4.87 -8.47
CA ILE A 99 -33.50 -4.76 -7.39
C ILE A 99 -34.54 -3.68 -7.70
N TRP A 100 -34.10 -2.51 -8.18
CA TRP A 100 -34.99 -1.41 -8.56
C TRP A 100 -35.88 -1.77 -9.76
N ALA A 101 -35.36 -2.57 -10.69
CA ALA A 101 -36.14 -3.14 -11.79
C ALA A 101 -37.13 -4.25 -11.34
N LEU A 102 -36.94 -4.84 -10.16
CA LEU A 102 -37.76 -5.94 -9.63
C LEU A 102 -38.81 -5.50 -8.59
N GLN A 103 -38.76 -4.26 -8.08
CA GLN A 103 -39.60 -3.87 -6.93
C GLN A 103 -40.41 -2.59 -7.17
N ASP A 104 -41.72 -2.76 -7.37
CA ASP A 104 -42.74 -1.67 -7.35
C ASP A 104 -43.47 -1.56 -6.00
N CYS A 105 -42.92 -2.11 -4.90
CA CYS A 105 -43.62 -2.18 -3.62
C CYS A 105 -42.69 -1.93 -2.41
N GLY A 106 -42.81 -0.74 -1.82
CA GLY A 106 -43.52 -0.65 -0.53
C GLY A 106 -42.80 -0.99 0.78
N HIS A 107 -41.47 -1.02 0.86
CA HIS A 107 -40.71 -0.70 2.09
C HIS A 107 -39.23 -0.71 1.75
N ILE A 108 -38.61 0.47 1.73
CA ILE A 108 -37.20 0.63 1.43
C ILE A 108 -36.58 1.26 2.68
N GLU A 109 -35.81 0.49 3.45
CA GLU A 109 -34.71 1.11 4.21
C GLU A 109 -33.73 1.65 3.15
N ASP A 110 -33.53 2.98 3.12
CA ASP A 110 -32.89 3.67 2.00
C ASP A 110 -31.53 3.03 1.62
N PRO A 111 -31.39 2.39 0.44
CA PRO A 111 -30.14 1.77 0.00
C PRO A 111 -29.02 2.80 -0.18
N HIS A 112 -29.39 4.08 -0.29
CA HIS A 112 -28.46 5.20 -0.26
C HIS A 112 -27.71 5.30 1.07
N TYR A 113 -28.33 5.00 2.21
CA TYR A 113 -27.70 5.11 3.53
C TYR A 113 -26.58 4.06 3.72
N HIS A 114 -26.87 2.79 3.39
CA HIS A 114 -25.87 1.70 3.43
C HIS A 114 -24.72 1.92 2.44
N MET A 115 -25.01 2.48 1.27
CA MET A 115 -23.98 2.86 0.29
C MET A 115 -23.08 3.98 0.83
N ILE A 116 -23.65 5.02 1.43
CA ILE A 116 -22.89 6.14 2.03
C ILE A 116 -21.98 5.63 3.16
N ASP A 117 -22.48 4.78 4.05
CA ASP A 117 -21.69 4.21 5.16
C ASP A 117 -20.55 3.30 4.67
N LEU A 118 -20.80 2.50 3.62
CA LEU A 118 -19.77 1.67 3.00
C LEU A 118 -18.69 2.53 2.33
N LEU A 119 -19.09 3.55 1.57
CA LEU A 119 -18.17 4.48 0.92
C LEU A 119 -17.36 5.29 1.93
N SER A 120 -17.98 5.74 3.03
CA SER A 120 -17.28 6.41 4.13
C SER A 120 -16.24 5.49 4.76
N SER A 121 -16.65 4.25 5.09
CA SER A 121 -15.75 3.25 5.64
C SER A 121 -14.57 2.95 4.71
N MET A 122 -14.81 2.91 3.39
CA MET A 122 -13.76 2.70 2.39
C MET A 122 -12.80 3.89 2.31
N ALA A 123 -13.30 5.13 2.32
CA ALA A 123 -12.47 6.34 2.31
C ALA A 123 -11.60 6.45 3.59
N ASP A 124 -12.15 6.06 4.73
CA ASP A 124 -11.43 5.98 6.01
C ASP A 124 -10.31 4.94 5.95
N ILE A 125 -10.59 3.76 5.36
CA ILE A 125 -9.59 2.71 5.14
C ILE A 125 -8.48 3.19 4.19
N GLU A 126 -8.81 3.90 3.10
CA GLU A 126 -7.81 4.42 2.17
C GLU A 126 -6.85 5.40 2.87
N THR A 127 -7.40 6.32 3.65
CA THR A 127 -6.62 7.29 4.43
C THR A 127 -5.75 6.58 5.45
N TRP A 128 -6.30 5.59 6.16
CA TRP A 128 -5.59 4.80 7.15
C TRP A 128 -4.40 4.03 6.57
N ILE A 129 -4.55 3.41 5.39
CA ILE A 129 -3.47 2.64 4.76
C ILE A 129 -2.26 3.51 4.43
N TYR A 130 -2.48 4.74 3.96
CA TYR A 130 -1.37 5.65 3.70
C TYR A 130 -0.69 6.12 4.97
N HIS A 131 -1.46 6.38 6.03
CA HIS A 131 -0.90 6.73 7.32
C HIS A 131 -0.02 5.60 7.89
N GLU A 132 -0.47 4.35 7.79
CA GLU A 132 0.35 3.20 8.17
C GLU A 132 1.62 3.11 7.33
N ALA A 133 1.52 3.23 5.99
CA ALA A 133 2.68 3.21 5.11
C ALA A 133 3.70 4.30 5.49
N ILE A 134 3.25 5.53 5.75
CA ILE A 134 4.09 6.65 6.18
C ILE A 134 4.74 6.35 7.53
N SER A 135 3.97 5.89 8.52
CA SER A 135 4.46 5.53 9.86
C SER A 135 5.59 4.48 9.77
N TYR A 136 5.43 3.45 8.95
CA TYR A 136 6.48 2.45 8.75
C TYR A 136 7.70 3.02 8.02
N TYR A 137 7.55 3.88 7.02
CA TYR A 137 8.70 4.52 6.41
C TYR A 137 9.43 5.49 7.37
N GLU A 138 8.72 6.23 8.21
CA GLU A 138 9.33 7.07 9.25
C GLU A 138 10.11 6.22 10.25
N ARG A 139 9.56 5.07 10.66
CA ARG A 139 10.28 4.08 11.45
C ARG A 139 11.50 3.52 10.73
N ALA A 140 11.44 3.30 9.42
CA ALA A 140 12.62 2.89 8.66
C ALA A 140 13.70 4.00 8.66
N LEU A 141 13.33 5.28 8.61
CA LEU A 141 14.29 6.39 8.72
C LEU A 141 14.93 6.49 10.11
N THR A 142 14.25 6.10 11.18
CA THR A 142 14.90 6.05 12.52
C THR A 142 15.96 4.96 12.60
N LEU A 143 15.81 3.89 11.82
CA LEU A 143 16.78 2.80 11.72
C LEU A 143 17.92 3.11 10.74
N SER A 144 17.59 3.67 9.58
CA SER A 144 18.52 4.04 8.51
C SER A 144 18.23 5.46 8.00
N PRO A 145 18.84 6.50 8.61
CA PRO A 145 18.52 7.90 8.31
C PRO A 145 18.88 8.39 6.90
N ARG A 146 19.65 7.60 6.14
CA ARG A 146 20.16 7.98 4.79
C ARG A 146 19.77 6.94 3.74
N SER A 147 18.52 6.49 3.80
CA SER A 147 17.99 5.53 2.83
C SER A 147 17.24 6.23 1.70
N LEU A 148 17.79 6.17 0.48
CA LEU A 148 17.16 6.73 -0.71
C LEU A 148 15.79 6.09 -0.97
N SER A 149 15.71 4.76 -0.88
CA SER A 149 14.47 4.02 -1.11
C SER A 149 13.37 4.43 -0.14
N THR A 150 13.72 4.72 1.11
CA THR A 150 12.77 5.15 2.13
C THR A 150 12.27 6.57 1.88
N TYR A 151 13.16 7.51 1.50
CA TYR A 151 12.73 8.85 1.10
C TYR A 151 11.88 8.86 -0.17
N ALA A 152 12.28 8.09 -1.19
CA ALA A 152 11.50 7.93 -2.41
C ALA A 152 10.13 7.29 -2.12
N GLY A 153 10.09 6.32 -1.21
CA GLY A 153 8.87 5.67 -0.73
C GLY A 153 7.91 6.64 -0.02
N LEU A 154 8.41 7.46 0.90
CA LEU A 154 7.64 8.53 1.56
C LEU A 154 7.11 9.54 0.56
N ALA A 155 7.99 10.06 -0.30
CA ALA A 155 7.63 11.05 -1.31
C ALA A 155 6.50 10.54 -2.20
N TYR A 156 6.62 9.31 -2.69
CA TYR A 156 5.59 8.69 -3.51
C TYR A 156 4.30 8.42 -2.73
N THR A 157 4.38 8.10 -1.44
CA THR A 157 3.18 7.93 -0.61
C THR A 157 2.43 9.25 -0.40
N TYR A 158 3.15 10.34 -0.13
CA TYR A 158 2.54 11.67 -0.04
C TYR A 158 1.97 12.14 -1.38
N HIS A 159 2.65 11.83 -2.50
CA HIS A 159 2.12 12.10 -3.84
C HIS A 159 0.77 11.40 -4.03
N LEU A 160 0.65 10.15 -3.62
CA LEU A 160 -0.60 9.38 -3.71
C LEU A 160 -1.72 9.86 -2.77
N GLN A 161 -1.39 10.68 -1.77
CA GLN A 161 -2.34 11.38 -0.90
C GLN A 161 -2.67 12.80 -1.42
N ASP A 162 -2.22 13.16 -2.63
CA ASP A 162 -2.33 14.51 -3.21
C ASP A 162 -1.67 15.61 -2.34
N ASN A 163 -0.80 15.22 -1.42
CA ASN A 163 0.04 16.12 -0.64
C ASN A 163 1.35 16.37 -1.38
N PHE A 164 1.26 17.08 -2.51
CA PHE A 164 2.40 17.31 -3.39
C PHE A 164 3.50 18.14 -2.71
N THR A 165 3.15 19.07 -1.81
CA THR A 165 4.12 19.88 -1.06
C THR A 165 5.08 19.00 -0.23
N ALA A 166 4.54 18.02 0.51
CA ALA A 166 5.34 17.06 1.24
C ALA A 166 6.12 16.12 0.29
N ALA A 167 5.47 15.66 -0.78
CA ALA A 167 6.09 14.80 -1.79
C ALA A 167 7.35 15.45 -2.40
N ILE A 168 7.24 16.69 -2.87
CA ILE A 168 8.35 17.49 -3.44
C ILE A 168 9.51 17.57 -2.45
N THR A 169 9.22 17.88 -1.18
CA THR A 169 10.23 17.97 -0.12
C THR A 169 11.01 16.65 0.03
N TYR A 170 10.32 15.51 0.04
CA TYR A 170 10.96 14.21 0.19
C TYR A 170 11.66 13.72 -1.09
N TYR A 171 11.16 14.04 -2.28
CA TYR A 171 11.89 13.77 -3.53
C TYR A 171 13.20 14.54 -3.57
N HIS A 172 13.22 15.81 -3.15
CA HIS A 172 14.47 16.57 -3.03
C HIS A 172 15.44 15.93 -2.02
N LYS A 173 14.96 15.43 -0.88
CA LYS A 173 15.81 14.69 0.08
C LYS A 173 16.40 13.41 -0.54
N ALA A 174 15.63 12.67 -1.33
CA ALA A 174 16.12 11.49 -2.05
C ALA A 174 17.19 11.86 -3.10
N LEU A 175 16.93 12.91 -3.91
CA LEU A 175 17.85 13.41 -4.93
C LEU A 175 19.12 14.04 -4.33
N TRP A 176 19.04 14.57 -3.10
CA TRP A 176 20.24 15.02 -2.39
C TRP A 176 21.20 13.86 -2.09
N LEU A 177 20.68 12.65 -1.83
CA LEU A 177 21.50 11.45 -1.65
C LEU A 177 22.03 10.91 -2.99
N LYS A 178 21.18 10.90 -4.02
CA LYS A 178 21.55 10.45 -5.37
C LYS A 178 20.93 11.37 -6.42
N PRO A 179 21.70 12.32 -6.96
CA PRO A 179 21.19 13.28 -7.94
C PRO A 179 20.76 12.65 -9.27
N ASP A 180 21.33 11.49 -9.62
CA ASP A 180 21.07 10.75 -10.86
C ASP A 180 20.00 9.66 -10.70
N ASP A 181 19.08 9.82 -9.74
CA ASP A 181 17.96 8.89 -9.60
C ASP A 181 16.83 9.27 -10.58
N GLN A 182 16.70 8.48 -11.65
CA GLN A 182 15.70 8.70 -12.68
C GLN A 182 14.28 8.70 -12.10
N PHE A 183 13.95 7.74 -11.23
CA PHE A 183 12.63 7.63 -10.63
C PHE A 183 12.26 8.89 -9.84
N CYS A 184 13.14 9.34 -8.94
CA CYS A 184 12.86 10.54 -8.14
C CYS A 184 12.78 11.81 -9.00
N THR A 185 13.60 11.91 -10.06
CA THR A 185 13.59 13.07 -10.97
C THR A 185 12.28 13.16 -11.76
N GLU A 186 11.82 12.02 -12.29
CA GLU A 186 10.55 11.94 -13.00
C GLU A 186 9.37 12.27 -12.07
N MET A 187 9.32 11.64 -10.90
CA MET A 187 8.22 11.83 -9.97
C MET A 187 8.19 13.24 -9.36
N LEU A 188 9.35 13.85 -9.10
CA LEU A 188 9.42 15.26 -8.69
C LEU A 188 8.85 16.19 -9.77
N SER A 189 9.21 15.94 -11.03
CA SER A 189 8.70 16.74 -12.16
C SER A 189 7.17 16.64 -12.27
N LEU A 190 6.62 15.43 -12.09
CA LEU A 190 5.18 15.23 -12.03
C LEU A 190 4.54 15.96 -10.83
N ALA A 191 5.11 15.82 -9.64
CA ALA A 191 4.59 16.45 -8.42
C ALA A 191 4.55 17.99 -8.54
N LEU A 192 5.55 18.61 -9.18
CA LEU A 192 5.57 20.05 -9.44
C LEU A 192 4.48 20.49 -10.42
N VAL A 193 4.22 19.69 -11.46
CA VAL A 193 3.12 19.94 -12.40
C VAL A 193 1.76 19.82 -11.71
N ASP A 194 1.57 18.79 -10.88
CA ASP A 194 0.32 18.54 -10.16
C ASP A 194 0.04 19.65 -9.13
N GLU A 195 1.06 20.10 -8.38
CA GLU A 195 0.93 21.23 -7.45
C GLU A 195 0.60 22.54 -8.19
N GLY A 196 1.21 22.76 -9.36
CA GLY A 196 0.90 23.91 -10.22
C GLY A 196 -0.54 23.90 -10.72
N ARG A 197 -1.10 22.73 -11.06
CA ARG A 197 -2.51 22.59 -11.45
C ARG A 197 -3.46 22.88 -10.29
N ARG A 198 -3.12 22.43 -9.08
CA ARG A 198 -3.89 22.70 -7.86
C ARG A 198 -4.01 24.21 -7.58
N GLY A 199 -2.97 24.98 -7.88
CA GLY A 199 -2.99 26.44 -7.72
C GLY A 199 -3.81 27.21 -8.77
N ILE A 200 -4.23 26.56 -9.86
CA ILE A 200 -5.00 27.18 -10.96
C ILE A 200 -6.51 26.91 -10.84
N ASP A 201 -6.91 25.88 -10.07
CA ASP A 201 -8.32 25.54 -9.89
C ASP A 201 -8.98 26.52 -8.88
N PRO A 202 -9.83 27.48 -9.30
CA PRO A 202 -10.35 28.54 -8.43
C PRO A 202 -11.56 28.08 -7.57
N LYS A 203 -11.57 26.82 -7.13
CA LYS A 203 -12.64 26.31 -6.26
C LYS A 203 -12.26 26.40 -4.78
N ILE A 204 -12.06 27.63 -4.32
CA ILE A 204 -12.32 28.07 -2.94
C ILE A 204 -13.02 29.41 -3.02
#